data_AF-A0A7X4FCN2-F1
#
_entry.id   AF-A0A7X4FCN2-F1
#
_cell.length_a   1.000
_cell.length_b   1.000
_cell.length_c   1.000
_cell.angle_alpha   90.00
_cell.angle_beta   90.00
_cell.angle_gamma   90.00
#
_symmetry.space_group_name_H-M   'P 1'
#
loop_
_entity.id
_entity.type
_entity.pdbx_description
1 polymer ?
#
loop_
_entity_poly.entity_id
_entity_poly.type
_entity_poly.pdbx_seq_one_letter_code
_entity_poly.pdbx_strand_id
1 'polypeptide(L)'
;MKHIVDNVNKMDLRIKTLDLAGRVPGPDSIELLRVELHYDGEYGPLFMARVRYARNGVEQENGFPIDLHKGAFVATVPIQEAGWEEELQKIGPEIARIVYEDLAENRST
;
A
#
# COMPACT_ATOMS: atom_id res chain seq x y z
N MET A 1 7.83 -13.48 -3.04
CA MET A 1 7.33 -12.61 -4.14
C MET A 1 6.31 -13.40 -4.94
N LYS A 2 5.14 -12.80 -5.22
CA LYS A 2 4.09 -13.43 -6.06
C LYS A 2 4.17 -12.81 -7.45
N HIS A 3 4.11 -13.63 -8.50
CA HIS A 3 4.03 -13.18 -9.89
C HIS A 3 2.57 -13.09 -10.32
N ILE A 4 2.18 -11.96 -10.88
CA ILE A 4 0.85 -11.77 -11.47
C ILE A 4 1.05 -11.16 -12.86
N VAL A 5 0.48 -11.79 -13.88
CA VAL A 5 0.45 -11.23 -15.23
C VAL A 5 -0.69 -10.22 -15.29
N ASP A 6 -0.39 -8.94 -15.47
CA ASP A 6 -1.42 -7.97 -15.83
C ASP A 6 -1.83 -8.24 -17.28
N ASN A 7 -2.98 -8.90 -17.47
CA ASN A 7 -3.49 -9.24 -18.80
C ASN A 7 -3.86 -8.01 -19.64
N VAL A 8 -4.01 -6.83 -19.04
CA VAL A 8 -4.34 -5.59 -19.75
C VAL A 8 -3.09 -4.93 -20.33
N ASN A 9 -2.02 -4.85 -19.52
CA ASN A 9 -0.78 -4.19 -19.93
C ASN A 9 0.33 -5.14 -20.38
N LYS A 10 0.13 -6.46 -20.26
CA LYS A 10 1.13 -7.52 -20.52
C LYS A 10 2.45 -7.29 -19.77
N MET A 11 2.38 -6.71 -18.57
CA MET A 11 3.54 -6.46 -17.73
C MET A 11 3.67 -7.58 -16.69
N ASP A 12 4.90 -8.03 -16.48
CA ASP A 12 5.25 -9.08 -15.54
C ASP A 12 5.34 -8.45 -14.13
N LEU A 13 4.20 -8.29 -13.47
CA LEU A 13 4.15 -7.63 -12.16
C LEU A 13 4.60 -8.59 -11.07
N ARG A 14 5.67 -8.21 -10.38
CA ARG A 14 6.04 -8.87 -9.12
C ARG A 14 5.43 -8.08 -7.97
N ILE A 15 4.75 -8.79 -7.07
CA ILE A 15 4.20 -8.18 -5.85
C ILE A 15 5.04 -8.60 -4.66
N LYS A 16 5.55 -7.61 -3.93
CA LYS A 16 6.07 -7.77 -2.57
C LYS A 16 5.00 -7.27 -1.60
N THR A 17 4.72 -8.05 -0.58
CA THR A 17 3.78 -7.68 0.48
C THR A 17 4.57 -7.40 1.74
N LEU A 18 4.30 -6.26 2.38
CA LEU A 18 4.87 -5.86 3.65
C LEU A 18 3.76 -5.81 4.69
N ASP A 19 3.80 -6.71 5.67
CA ASP A 19 2.83 -6.74 6.77
C ASP A 19 3.05 -5.51 7.66
N LEU A 20 1.98 -4.76 7.97
CA LEU A 20 2.10 -3.60 8.85
C LEU A 20 2.21 -4.01 10.31
N ALA A 21 1.74 -5.19 10.70
CA ALA A 21 1.87 -5.79 12.03
C ALA A 21 1.49 -4.84 13.19
N GLY A 22 0.47 -3.99 12.96
CA GLY A 22 0.03 -2.98 13.93
C GLY A 22 0.99 -1.81 14.15
N ARG A 23 2.06 -1.67 13.35
CA ARG A 23 3.00 -0.54 13.41
C ARG A 23 2.33 0.80 13.05
N VAL A 24 1.22 0.72 12.34
CA VAL A 24 0.47 1.88 11.88
C VAL A 24 -0.93 1.79 12.48
N PRO A 25 -1.34 2.72 13.34
CA PRO A 25 -2.69 2.73 13.87
C PRO A 25 -3.67 2.95 12.72
N GLY A 26 -4.67 2.09 12.65
CA GLY A 26 -5.84 2.32 11.82
C GLY A 26 -6.81 3.28 12.52
N PRO A 27 -7.57 4.10 11.78
CA PRO A 27 -8.60 4.93 12.39
C PRO A 27 -9.78 4.04 12.85
N ASP A 28 -10.65 4.51 13.76
CA ASP A 28 -11.55 3.69 14.61
C ASP A 28 -12.35 2.54 13.93
N SER A 29 -12.60 2.59 12.62
CA SER A 29 -13.33 1.54 11.87
C SER A 29 -12.51 0.80 10.80
N ILE A 30 -11.24 1.17 10.62
CA ILE A 30 -10.33 0.67 9.60
C ILE A 30 -9.07 0.11 10.26
N GLU A 31 -8.73 -1.12 9.93
CA GLU A 31 -7.47 -1.75 10.32
C GLU A 31 -6.55 -1.84 9.10
N LEU A 32 -5.36 -1.23 9.19
CA LEU A 32 -4.37 -1.26 8.13
C LEU A 32 -3.53 -2.54 8.24
N LEU A 33 -3.66 -3.44 7.28
CA LEU A 33 -3.12 -4.80 7.37
C LEU A 33 -1.73 -4.92 6.77
N ARG A 34 -1.59 -4.54 5.49
CA ARG A 34 -0.37 -4.78 4.71
C ARG A 34 -0.27 -3.85 3.51
N VAL A 35 0.94 -3.62 3.03
CA VAL A 35 1.24 -2.86 1.82
C VAL A 35 1.64 -3.81 0.72
N GLU A 36 1.01 -3.67 -0.44
CA GLU A 36 1.35 -4.36 -1.68
C GLU A 36 2.16 -3.39 -2.57
N LEU A 37 3.44 -3.73 -2.75
CA LEU A 37 4.37 -3.05 -3.64
C LEU A 37 4.36 -3.76 -4.98
N HIS A 38 4.02 -3.03 -6.03
CA HIS A 38 4.05 -3.52 -7.40
C HIS A 38 5.41 -3.18 -8.01
N TYR A 39 6.09 -4.16 -8.57
CA TYR A 39 7.35 -3.99 -9.29
C TYR A 39 7.08 -4.17 -10.76
N ASP A 40 7.61 -3.24 -11.55
CA ASP A 40 7.85 -3.47 -12.97
C ASP A 40 9.20 -4.19 -13.11
N GLY A 41 9.23 -5.26 -13.90
CA GLY A 41 10.29 -6.27 -13.90
C GLY A 41 11.71 -5.74 -14.05
N GLU A 42 11.91 -4.62 -14.75
CA GLU A 42 13.21 -3.97 -14.97
C GLU A 42 13.48 -2.73 -14.11
N TYR A 43 12.45 -2.08 -13.52
CA TYR A 43 12.55 -0.72 -12.98
C TYR A 43 12.33 -0.60 -11.46
N GLY A 44 12.25 -1.72 -10.73
CA GLY A 44 12.11 -1.71 -9.26
C GLY A 44 10.67 -1.41 -8.81
N PRO A 45 10.45 -1.11 -7.52
CA PRO A 45 9.11 -0.87 -7.00
C PRO A 45 8.55 0.43 -7.60
N LEU A 46 7.33 0.36 -8.11
CA LEU A 46 6.59 1.55 -8.51
C LEU A 46 6.40 2.46 -7.29
N PHE A 47 6.45 3.77 -7.53
CA PHE A 47 6.24 4.80 -6.50
C PHE A 47 4.83 4.74 -5.89
N MET A 48 3.92 4.00 -6.53
CA MET A 48 2.56 3.77 -6.08
C MET A 48 2.45 2.38 -5.46
N ALA A 49 1.90 2.33 -4.24
CA ALA A 49 1.60 1.10 -3.53
C ALA A 49 0.11 1.01 -3.21
N ARG A 50 -0.33 -0.18 -2.80
CA ARG A 50 -1.71 -0.42 -2.35
C ARG A 50 -1.73 -0.89 -0.90
N VAL A 51 -2.45 -0.20 -0.04
CA VAL A 51 -2.65 -0.56 1.37
C VAL A 51 -3.90 -1.41 1.48
N ARG A 52 -3.72 -2.67 1.86
CA ARG A 52 -4.80 -3.61 2.20
C ARG A 52 -5.30 -3.30 3.60
N TYR A 53 -6.60 -3.32 3.78
CA TYR A 53 -7.22 -2.95 5.04
C TYR A 53 -8.48 -3.79 5.31
N ALA A 54 -8.86 -3.86 6.58
CA ALA A 54 -10.15 -4.39 7.01
C ALA A 54 -11.03 -3.27 7.55
N ARG A 55 -12.32 -3.34 7.24
CA ARG A 55 -13.35 -2.43 7.78
C ARG A 55 -14.25 -3.22 8.70
N ASN A 56 -14.34 -2.81 9.96
CA ASN A 56 -15.10 -3.53 10.98
C ASN A 56 -14.80 -5.05 10.97
N GLY A 57 -13.52 -5.42 10.82
CA GLY A 57 -13.05 -6.81 10.75
C GLY A 57 -13.23 -7.51 9.40
N VAL A 58 -13.76 -6.85 8.36
CA VAL A 58 -13.93 -7.42 7.02
C VAL A 58 -12.85 -6.88 6.07
N GLU A 59 -11.97 -7.76 5.59
CA GLU A 59 -10.93 -7.38 4.61
C GLU A 59 -11.57 -6.91 3.30
N GLN A 60 -11.11 -5.75 2.81
CA GLN A 60 -11.64 -5.13 1.60
C GLN A 60 -10.85 -5.55 0.36
N GLU A 61 -11.52 -5.99 -0.70
CA GLU A 61 -10.88 -6.46 -1.94
C GLU A 61 -10.16 -5.34 -2.70
N ASN A 62 -10.63 -4.10 -2.60
CA ASN A 62 -9.95 -2.94 -3.13
C ASN A 62 -9.18 -2.27 -1.99
N GLY A 63 -7.85 -2.22 -2.10
CA GLY A 63 -7.02 -1.49 -1.15
C GLY A 63 -6.88 -0.02 -1.53
N PHE A 64 -6.44 0.79 -0.58
CA PHE A 64 -6.19 2.21 -0.79
C PHE A 64 -4.88 2.45 -1.56
N PRO A 65 -4.88 3.26 -2.64
CA PRO A 65 -3.63 3.63 -3.28
C PRO A 65 -2.90 4.73 -2.49
N ILE A 66 -1.59 4.56 -2.34
CA ILE A 66 -0.70 5.51 -1.68
C ILE A 66 0.46 5.88 -2.59
N ASP A 67 0.79 7.17 -2.63
CA ASP A 67 2.00 7.70 -3.23
C ASP A 67 3.12 7.65 -2.18
N LEU A 68 4.09 6.76 -2.37
CA LEU A 68 5.18 6.55 -1.42
C LEU A 68 6.11 7.76 -1.34
N HIS A 69 6.22 8.57 -2.40
CA HIS A 69 7.08 9.75 -2.42
C HIS A 69 6.45 10.90 -1.63
N LYS A 70 5.13 11.04 -1.74
CA LYS A 70 4.39 12.08 -1.03
C LYS A 70 3.97 11.63 0.37
N GLY A 71 4.03 10.33 0.65
CA GLY A 71 3.48 9.77 1.88
C GLY A 71 1.98 10.05 2.00
N ALA A 72 1.24 10.11 0.89
CA ALA A 72 -0.15 10.51 0.92
C ALA A 72 -1.01 9.57 0.07
N PHE A 73 -2.23 9.34 0.53
CA PHE A 73 -3.22 8.58 -0.21
C PHE A 73 -3.62 9.33 -1.48
N VAL A 74 -3.65 8.62 -2.60
CA VAL A 74 -4.05 9.22 -3.88
C VAL A 74 -5.57 9.29 -3.94
N ALA A 75 -6.09 10.48 -4.25
CA ALA A 75 -7.50 10.87 -4.24
C ALA A 75 -8.37 10.02 -5.21
N THR A 76 -8.56 8.77 -4.83
CA THR A 76 -9.34 7.74 -5.51
C THR A 76 -10.05 6.89 -4.46
N VAL A 77 -10.24 7.45 -3.27
CA VAL A 77 -10.96 6.82 -2.18
C VAL A 77 -12.35 6.45 -2.70
N PRO A 78 -12.71 5.15 -2.71
CA PRO A 78 -14.04 4.71 -3.10
C PRO A 78 -15.13 5.50 -2.37
N ILE A 79 -16.27 5.72 -3.03
CA ILE A 79 -17.40 6.46 -2.44
C ILE A 79 -17.83 5.85 -1.09
N GLN A 80 -17.63 4.54 -0.90
CA GLN A 80 -17.91 3.84 0.36
C GLN A 80 -17.03 4.27 1.55
N GLU A 81 -15.96 5.04 1.28
CA GLU A 81 -14.91 5.46 2.22
C GLU A 81 -14.76 7.00 2.28
N ALA A 82 -15.70 7.74 1.68
CA ALA A 82 -15.73 9.19 1.71
C ALA A 82 -15.68 9.73 3.16
N GLY A 83 -14.83 10.72 3.41
CA GLY A 83 -14.63 11.35 4.73
C GLY A 83 -13.46 10.81 5.55
N TRP A 84 -12.80 9.73 5.13
CA TRP A 84 -11.59 9.20 5.80
C TRP A 84 -10.30 9.74 5.20
N GLU A 85 -10.39 10.49 4.11
CA GLU A 85 -9.27 11.03 3.34
C GLU A 85 -8.27 11.80 4.23
N GLU A 86 -8.77 12.67 5.11
CA GLU A 86 -7.91 13.47 5.99
C GLU A 86 -7.17 12.60 7.01
N GLU A 87 -7.84 11.62 7.63
CA GLU A 87 -7.21 10.72 8.60
C GLU A 87 -6.17 9.81 7.92
N LEU A 88 -6.50 9.28 6.75
CA LEU A 88 -5.58 8.47 5.96
C LEU A 88 -4.36 9.31 5.54
N GLN A 89 -4.54 10.54 5.07
CA GLN A 89 -3.43 11.43 4.72
C GLN A 89 -2.46 11.68 5.88
N LYS A 90 -2.93 11.73 7.13
CA LYS A 90 -2.06 11.87 8.31
C LYS A 90 -1.17 10.65 8.52
N ILE A 91 -1.66 9.47 8.15
CA ILE A 91 -0.99 8.18 8.38
C ILE A 91 -0.05 7.80 7.23
N GLY A 92 -0.31 8.29 6.02
CA GLY A 92 0.47 7.95 4.83
C GLY A 92 1.99 8.12 4.95
N PRO A 93 2.54 9.17 5.61
CA PRO A 93 3.99 9.33 5.73
C PRO A 93 4.65 8.21 6.52
N GLU A 94 3.96 7.68 7.53
CA GLU A 94 4.47 6.58 8.36
C GLU A 94 4.50 5.26 7.57
N ILE A 95 3.48 5.00 6.76
CA ILE A 95 3.45 3.85 5.85
C ILE A 95 4.61 3.93 4.85
N ALA A 96 4.84 5.11 4.27
CA ALA A 96 5.95 5.32 3.35
C ALA A 96 7.31 5.09 4.01
N ARG A 97 7.51 5.58 5.25
CA ARG A 97 8.72 5.36 6.04
C ARG A 97 9.00 3.86 6.22
N ILE A 98 8.00 3.10 6.68
CA ILE A 98 8.08 1.65 6.87
C ILE A 98 8.49 0.92 5.58
N VAL A 99 7.94 1.33 4.45
CA VAL A 99 8.29 0.77 3.13
C VAL A 99 9.74 1.08 2.78
N TYR A 100 10.18 2.33 2.95
CA TYR A 100 11.55 2.72 2.61
C TYR A 100 12.60 2.04 3.49
N GLU A 101 12.32 1.81 4.76
CA GLU A 101 13.18 1.05 5.67
C GLU A 101 13.37 -0.39 5.18
N ASP A 102 12.26 -1.09 4.88
CA ASP A 102 12.31 -2.44 4.32
C ASP A 102 13.04 -2.49 2.97
N LEU A 103 12.87 -1.49 2.10
CA LEU A 103 13.60 -1.41 0.83
C LEU A 103 15.11 -1.16 1.02
N ALA A 104 15.50 -0.41 2.04
CA ALA A 104 16.90 -0.13 2.35
C ALA A 104 17.61 -1.37 2.92
N GLU A 105 16.95 -2.11 3.80
CA GLU A 105 17.47 -3.37 4.37
C GLU A 105 17.74 -4.41 3.28
N ASN A 106 16.83 -4.56 2.32
CA ASN A 106 16.97 -5.54 1.22
C ASN A 106 18.01 -5.17 0.15
N ARG A 107 18.55 -3.94 0.14
CA ARG A 107 19.65 -3.53 -0.76
C ARG A 107 21.04 -3.85 -0.19
N SER A 108 21.12 -4.21 1.09
CA SER A 108 22.38 -4.44 1.80
C SER A 108 22.81 -5.92 1.83
N THR A 109 22.07 -6.79 1.14
CA THR A 109 22.32 -8.23 0.94
C THR A 109 22.46 -8.55 -0.53
#